data_AF-A0AAV5KV33-F1
#
_entry.id   AF-A0AAV5KV33-F1
#
_cell.length_a   1.000
_cell.length_b   1.000
_cell.length_c   1.000
_cell.angle_alpha   90.00
_cell.angle_beta   90.00
_cell.angle_gamma   90.00
#
_symmetry.space_group_name_H-M   'P 1'
#
loop_
_entity.id
_entity.type
_entity.pdbx_description
1 polymer ?
#
loop_
_entity_poly.entity_id
_entity_poly.type
_entity_poly.pdbx_seq_one_letter_code
_entity_poly.pdbx_strand_id
1 'polypeptide(L)'
;MTKSYKSMDSIQDMVHNVINMKVKLSWATLHSLLHSERMDYRKNGFIWLGDLLMAEISEAGDGNMWSNIKSLQHKIAHAGVHDASVTSDVPYSILLFSGLLKSKSNLIRWGFLFILERLLMRCKFLLDEIEMQHSSNSKVGHDHRETRLEKANVVIDIMSSALFLVVQINETDRINILKMCDILFSQLFLKAPPSTISLGHTIQPSKVSNGTYENRKINATGHVSLQENNLWDEYMEETDSKAVYGFKSPLIPQTSSMAALFLQELAIVPMQLVARVPAPLFYWPLIQLAGAATDNIALGVAVGSKGRGNLPGATSDIRATLLLLLIGKCTADTSAFQEVGGEDFFRELLDDTDSRVAYYSSAFLLKRMMTEKPEKYQYMLQKLVLKAQQSNNEKLLENPYLQMCGILQLSNDL
;
A
#
# COMPACT_ATOMS: atom_id res chain seq x y z
N MET A 1 -60.17 -11.73 31.51
CA MET A 1 -59.19 -11.53 30.42
C MET A 1 -57.96 -10.73 30.92
N THR A 2 -57.23 -11.19 31.95
CA THR A 2 -56.08 -10.42 32.51
C THR A 2 -54.94 -11.28 33.09
N LYS A 3 -54.93 -12.60 32.86
CA LYS A 3 -53.80 -13.49 33.23
C LYS A 3 -52.90 -13.91 32.06
N SER A 4 -53.26 -13.56 30.82
CA SER A 4 -52.50 -13.98 29.62
C SER A 4 -51.35 -13.03 29.25
N TYR A 5 -51.40 -11.76 29.63
CA TYR A 5 -50.39 -10.77 29.23
C TYR A 5 -49.09 -10.84 30.05
N LYS A 6 -49.15 -11.20 31.34
CA LYS A 6 -47.93 -11.37 32.18
C LYS A 6 -47.05 -12.57 31.78
N SER A 7 -47.62 -13.56 31.09
CA SER A 7 -46.87 -14.74 30.64
C SER A 7 -46.08 -14.47 29.37
N MET A 8 -46.57 -13.60 28.47
CA MET A 8 -45.87 -13.26 27.23
C MET A 8 -44.64 -12.40 27.51
N ASP A 9 -44.73 -11.41 28.40
CA ASP A 9 -43.57 -10.60 28.80
C ASP A 9 -42.48 -11.46 29.44
N SER A 10 -42.83 -12.44 30.28
CA SER A 10 -41.86 -13.35 30.91
C SER A 10 -41.18 -14.31 29.91
N ILE A 11 -41.87 -14.70 28.83
CA ILE A 11 -41.31 -15.55 27.78
C ILE A 11 -40.43 -14.70 26.85
N GLN A 12 -40.82 -13.47 26.55
CA GLN A 12 -40.04 -12.53 25.76
C GLN A 12 -38.74 -12.15 26.47
N ASP A 13 -38.78 -11.93 27.79
CA ASP A 13 -37.59 -11.72 28.62
C ASP A 13 -36.70 -12.97 28.68
N MET A 14 -37.28 -14.17 28.78
CA MET A 14 -36.52 -15.42 28.78
C MET A 14 -35.83 -15.67 27.42
N VAL A 15 -36.54 -15.42 26.32
CA VAL A 15 -36.00 -15.53 24.94
C VAL A 15 -34.91 -14.48 24.71
N HIS A 16 -35.11 -13.25 25.15
CA HIS A 16 -34.11 -12.19 25.08
C HIS A 16 -32.85 -12.55 25.89
N ASN A 17 -33.02 -13.13 27.08
CA ASN A 17 -31.90 -13.60 27.90
C ASN A 17 -31.13 -14.78 27.25
N VAL A 18 -31.83 -15.73 26.63
CA VAL A 18 -31.19 -16.85 25.90
C VAL A 18 -30.44 -16.36 24.65
N ILE A 19 -31.01 -15.41 23.90
CA ILE A 19 -30.35 -14.78 22.75
C ILE A 19 -29.11 -14.02 23.22
N ASN A 20 -29.23 -13.23 24.29
CA ASN A 20 -28.11 -12.49 24.86
C ASN A 20 -26.98 -13.42 25.32
N MET A 21 -27.30 -14.56 25.96
CA MET A 21 -26.31 -15.56 26.33
C MET A 21 -25.62 -16.19 25.10
N LYS A 22 -26.37 -16.51 24.04
CA LYS A 22 -25.80 -17.03 22.79
C LYS A 22 -24.88 -16.01 22.13
N VAL A 23 -25.28 -14.74 22.06
CA VAL A 23 -24.45 -13.66 21.50
C VAL A 23 -23.16 -13.48 22.30
N LYS A 24 -23.24 -13.46 23.63
CA LYS A 24 -22.05 -13.40 24.50
C LYS A 24 -21.12 -14.60 24.28
N LEU A 25 -21.69 -15.80 24.15
CA LEU A 25 -20.92 -17.01 23.86
C LEU A 25 -20.23 -16.90 22.49
N SER A 26 -20.94 -16.47 21.44
CA SER A 26 -20.37 -16.27 20.10
C SER A 26 -19.19 -15.29 20.12
N TRP A 27 -19.32 -14.16 20.82
CA TRP A 27 -18.21 -13.21 20.98
C TRP A 27 -17.04 -13.79 21.77
N ALA A 28 -17.30 -14.55 22.83
CA ALA A 28 -16.26 -15.24 23.59
C ALA A 28 -15.55 -16.31 22.76
N THR A 29 -16.29 -17.06 21.93
CA THR A 29 -15.74 -18.04 21.00
C THR A 29 -14.86 -17.36 19.96
N LEU A 30 -15.34 -16.28 19.33
CA LEU A 30 -14.55 -15.51 18.37
C LEU A 30 -13.27 -14.97 19.00
N HIS A 31 -13.37 -14.36 20.18
CA HIS A 31 -12.19 -13.87 20.92
C HIS A 31 -11.18 -14.99 21.18
N SER A 32 -11.66 -16.18 21.56
CA SER A 32 -10.82 -17.36 21.81
C SER A 32 -10.15 -17.87 20.54
N LEU A 33 -10.85 -17.84 19.40
CA LEU A 33 -10.27 -18.20 18.10
C LEU A 33 -9.17 -17.22 17.68
N LEU A 34 -9.42 -15.90 17.79
CA LEU A 34 -8.47 -14.86 17.42
C LEU A 34 -7.15 -14.93 18.23
N HIS A 35 -7.24 -15.37 19.49
CA HIS A 35 -6.09 -15.50 20.40
C HIS A 35 -5.58 -16.93 20.56
N SER A 36 -6.13 -17.90 19.82
CA SER A 36 -5.73 -19.31 19.90
C SER A 36 -4.25 -19.48 19.57
N GLU A 37 -3.55 -20.42 20.19
CA GLU A 37 -2.16 -20.76 19.82
C GLU A 37 -2.09 -21.51 18.47
N ARG A 38 -3.15 -22.25 18.12
CA ARG A 38 -3.25 -23.03 16.89
C ARG A 38 -3.55 -22.14 15.68
N MET A 39 -2.74 -22.27 14.64
CA MET A 39 -2.84 -21.47 13.40
C MET A 39 -4.22 -21.58 12.75
N ASP A 40 -4.77 -22.79 12.61
CA ASP A 40 -6.04 -23.00 11.90
C ASP A 40 -7.22 -22.34 12.61
N TYR A 41 -7.22 -22.38 13.94
CA TYR A 41 -8.24 -21.72 14.75
C TYR A 41 -8.14 -20.20 14.66
N ARG A 42 -6.92 -19.64 14.66
CA ARG A 42 -6.72 -18.20 14.42
C ARG A 42 -7.18 -17.79 13.03
N LYS A 43 -6.81 -18.56 11.99
CA LYS A 43 -7.25 -18.31 10.61
C LYS A 43 -8.77 -18.29 10.50
N ASN A 44 -9.45 -19.25 11.12
CA ASN A 44 -10.92 -19.27 11.18
C ASN A 44 -11.50 -18.08 11.94
N GLY A 45 -10.87 -17.67 13.05
CA GLY A 45 -11.24 -16.45 13.76
C GLY A 45 -11.10 -15.19 12.90
N PHE A 46 -10.02 -15.06 12.14
CA PHE A 46 -9.81 -13.94 11.23
C PHE A 46 -10.82 -13.92 10.08
N ILE A 47 -11.12 -15.09 9.49
CA ILE A 47 -12.16 -15.22 8.45
C ILE A 47 -13.51 -14.76 9.01
N TRP A 48 -13.91 -15.29 10.17
CA TRP A 48 -15.19 -14.97 10.77
C TRP A 48 -15.30 -13.48 11.13
N LEU A 49 -14.25 -12.88 11.69
CA LEU A 49 -14.24 -11.44 11.94
C LEU A 49 -14.33 -10.62 10.65
N GLY A 50 -13.66 -11.04 9.57
CA GLY A 50 -13.78 -10.41 8.25
C GLY A 50 -15.19 -10.52 7.66
N ASP A 51 -15.86 -11.66 7.83
CA ASP A 51 -17.26 -11.85 7.42
C ASP A 51 -18.21 -10.92 8.20
N LEU A 52 -17.99 -10.76 9.51
CA LEU A 52 -18.75 -9.83 10.32
C LEU A 52 -18.58 -8.38 9.85
N LEU A 53 -17.35 -7.93 9.58
CA LEU A 53 -17.10 -6.59 9.05
C LEU A 53 -17.80 -6.35 7.70
N MET A 54 -17.88 -7.36 6.84
CA MET A 54 -18.65 -7.27 5.59
C MET A 54 -20.16 -7.22 5.84
N ALA A 55 -20.66 -7.98 6.83
CA ALA A 55 -22.06 -7.93 7.21
C ALA A 55 -22.45 -6.53 7.70
N GLU A 56 -21.58 -5.81 8.42
CA GLU A 56 -21.84 -4.41 8.81
C GLU A 56 -22.06 -3.47 7.61
N ILE A 57 -21.46 -3.75 6.46
CA ILE A 57 -21.66 -2.97 5.22
C ILE A 57 -23.02 -3.32 4.60
N SER A 58 -23.38 -4.60 4.60
CA SER A 58 -24.57 -5.13 3.93
C SER A 58 -25.88 -4.96 4.73
N GLU A 59 -25.83 -4.99 6.06
CA GLU A 59 -27.00 -4.95 6.93
C GLU A 59 -27.43 -3.52 7.33
N ALA A 60 -26.63 -2.51 7.03
CA ALA A 60 -26.90 -1.12 7.38
C ALA A 60 -28.00 -0.47 6.52
N GLY A 61 -29.25 -0.91 6.71
CA GLY A 61 -30.50 -0.27 6.26
C GLY A 61 -30.68 -0.03 4.75
N ASP A 62 -31.81 0.59 4.37
CA ASP A 62 -32.14 1.01 2.98
C ASP A 62 -31.18 2.09 2.39
N GLY A 63 -30.02 2.30 3.02
CA GLY A 63 -29.00 3.23 2.58
C GLY A 63 -28.25 2.72 1.35
N ASN A 64 -27.74 3.64 0.53
CA ASN A 64 -26.82 3.30 -0.55
C ASN A 64 -25.58 2.62 0.05
N MET A 65 -25.18 1.43 -0.44
CA MET A 65 -23.99 0.70 0.01
C MET A 65 -22.72 1.58 0.08
N TRP A 66 -22.60 2.57 -0.80
CA TRP A 66 -21.52 3.55 -0.76
C TRP A 66 -21.44 4.32 0.57
N SER A 67 -22.59 4.70 1.12
CA SER A 67 -22.67 5.37 2.42
C SER A 67 -22.31 4.44 3.57
N ASN A 68 -22.63 3.14 3.46
CA ASN A 68 -22.28 2.13 4.45
C ASN A 68 -20.78 1.89 4.49
N ILE A 69 -20.11 1.85 3.33
CA ILE A 69 -18.65 1.73 3.25
C ILE A 69 -17.96 2.96 3.86
N LYS A 70 -18.45 4.17 3.57
CA LYS A 70 -17.93 5.40 4.19
C LYS A 70 -18.19 5.42 5.71
N SER A 71 -19.34 4.96 6.16
CA SER A 71 -19.66 4.81 7.58
C SER A 71 -18.69 3.86 8.27
N LEU A 72 -18.40 2.71 7.65
CA LEU A 72 -17.39 1.77 8.12
C LEU A 72 -16.00 2.43 8.23
N GLN A 73 -15.58 3.15 7.19
CA GLN A 73 -14.32 3.88 7.18
C GLN A 73 -14.20 4.87 8.35
N HIS A 74 -15.23 5.70 8.58
CA HIS A 74 -15.27 6.62 9.73
C HIS A 74 -15.24 5.91 11.08
N LYS A 75 -15.98 4.80 11.21
CA LYS A 75 -16.02 4.02 12.45
C LYS A 75 -14.66 3.35 12.75
N ILE A 76 -13.95 2.85 11.74
CA ILE A 76 -12.58 2.32 11.89
C ILE A 76 -11.64 3.42 12.39
N ALA A 77 -11.69 4.61 11.79
CA ALA A 77 -10.85 5.73 12.20
C ALA A 77 -11.12 6.14 13.67
N HIS A 78 -12.39 6.14 14.09
CA HIS A 78 -12.78 6.50 15.46
C HIS A 78 -12.41 5.40 16.49
N ALA A 79 -12.53 4.13 16.12
CA ALA A 79 -12.26 2.99 17.02
C ALA A 79 -10.80 2.92 17.49
N GLY A 80 -9.85 3.46 16.71
CA GLY A 80 -8.44 3.48 17.08
C GLY A 80 -8.04 4.56 18.09
N VAL A 81 -8.81 5.65 18.18
CA VAL A 81 -8.45 6.84 18.97
C VAL A 81 -8.97 6.78 20.40
N HIS A 82 -10.10 6.11 20.62
CA HIS A 82 -10.76 6.07 21.93
C HIS A 82 -10.64 4.68 22.56
N ASP A 83 -10.09 4.60 23.78
CA ASP A 83 -10.31 3.44 24.64
C ASP A 83 -11.81 3.31 24.89
N ALA A 84 -12.33 2.13 24.59
CA ALA A 84 -13.76 1.83 24.52
C ALA A 84 -14.51 2.37 25.74
N SER A 85 -15.08 3.57 25.60
CA SER A 85 -16.13 4.04 26.51
C SER A 85 -17.44 3.44 26.04
N VAL A 86 -18.30 3.10 27.01
CA VAL A 86 -19.53 2.30 26.86
C VAL A 86 -20.60 2.98 25.98
N THR A 87 -20.32 4.14 25.39
CA THR A 87 -21.26 4.98 24.63
C THR A 87 -20.90 5.20 23.16
N SER A 88 -19.97 4.44 22.57
CA SER A 88 -19.63 4.62 21.15
C SER A 88 -20.61 3.86 20.24
N ASP A 89 -21.18 4.53 19.22
CA ASP A 89 -21.97 3.94 18.12
C ASP A 89 -21.16 3.01 17.17
N VAL A 90 -20.02 2.50 17.65
CA VAL A 90 -19.11 1.65 16.91
C VAL A 90 -19.48 0.18 17.16
N PRO A 91 -19.81 -0.59 16.11
CA PRO A 91 -20.05 -2.03 16.21
C PRO A 91 -18.91 -2.80 16.86
N TYR A 92 -19.25 -3.85 17.59
CA TYR A 92 -18.28 -4.68 18.31
C TYR A 92 -17.30 -5.41 17.37
N SER A 93 -17.73 -5.71 16.14
CA SER A 93 -16.87 -6.24 15.07
C SER A 93 -15.69 -5.31 14.76
N ILE A 94 -15.94 -4.00 14.66
CA ILE A 94 -14.90 -2.98 14.42
C ILE A 94 -14.02 -2.82 15.67
N LEU A 95 -14.60 -2.82 16.87
CA LEU A 95 -13.84 -2.74 18.12
C LEU A 95 -12.90 -3.94 18.30
N LEU A 96 -13.34 -5.15 17.99
CA LEU A 96 -12.50 -6.34 17.99
C LEU A 96 -11.39 -6.25 16.96
N PHE A 97 -11.72 -5.81 15.74
CA PHE A 97 -10.76 -5.62 14.66
C PHE A 97 -9.65 -4.65 15.08
N SER A 98 -9.97 -3.42 15.50
CA SER A 98 -9.00 -2.45 16.00
C SER A 98 -8.30 -2.94 17.28
N GLY A 99 -8.98 -3.74 18.11
CA GLY A 99 -8.44 -4.34 19.33
C GLY A 99 -7.31 -5.34 19.09
N LEU A 100 -7.25 -5.99 17.92
CA LEU A 100 -6.15 -6.90 17.56
C LEU A 100 -4.79 -6.18 17.63
N LEU A 101 -4.74 -4.91 17.24
CA LEU A 101 -3.53 -4.07 17.29
C LEU A 101 -3.05 -3.80 18.72
N LYS A 102 -3.93 -3.87 19.73
CA LYS A 102 -3.55 -3.70 21.14
C LYS A 102 -2.90 -4.95 21.75
N SER A 103 -2.86 -6.06 21.02
CA SER A 103 -2.25 -7.30 21.50
C SER A 103 -0.73 -7.19 21.61
N LYS A 104 -0.16 -7.80 22.65
CA LYS A 104 1.31 -7.92 22.80
C LYS A 104 1.93 -8.86 21.76
N SER A 105 1.14 -9.79 21.20
CA SER A 105 1.64 -10.75 20.22
C SER A 105 1.66 -10.16 18.81
N ASN A 106 2.85 -10.10 18.21
CA ASN A 106 3.04 -9.62 16.83
C ASN A 106 2.19 -10.44 15.83
N LEU A 107 1.99 -11.74 16.10
CA LEU A 107 1.16 -12.63 15.28
C LEU A 107 -0.33 -12.27 15.32
N ILE A 108 -0.82 -11.75 16.45
CA ILE A 108 -2.21 -11.31 16.58
C ILE A 108 -2.38 -9.96 15.88
N ARG A 109 -1.40 -9.06 16.02
CA ARG A 109 -1.36 -7.80 15.26
C ARG A 109 -1.25 -8.04 13.75
N TRP A 110 -0.53 -9.07 13.32
CA TRP A 110 -0.52 -9.50 11.92
C TRP A 110 -1.93 -9.88 11.42
N GLY A 111 -2.74 -10.48 12.30
CA GLY A 111 -4.15 -10.81 12.03
C GLY A 111 -4.98 -9.59 11.61
N PHE A 112 -4.72 -8.41 12.17
CA PHE A 112 -5.33 -7.16 11.73
C PHE A 112 -5.03 -6.87 10.25
N LEU A 113 -3.77 -6.96 9.84
CA LEU A 113 -3.34 -6.70 8.46
C LEU A 113 -3.94 -7.71 7.48
N PHE A 114 -4.01 -8.98 7.88
CA PHE A 114 -4.64 -10.04 7.09
C PHE A 114 -6.13 -9.81 6.88
N ILE A 115 -6.86 -9.45 7.93
CA ILE A 115 -8.29 -9.13 7.83
C ILE A 115 -8.48 -7.89 6.95
N LEU A 116 -7.64 -6.86 7.12
CA LEU A 116 -7.70 -5.65 6.32
C LEU A 116 -7.52 -5.93 4.83
N GLU A 117 -6.50 -6.70 4.44
CA GLU A 117 -6.26 -7.05 3.04
C GLU A 117 -7.47 -7.75 2.41
N ARG A 118 -8.07 -8.70 3.13
CA ARG A 118 -9.27 -9.41 2.69
C ARG A 118 -10.50 -8.50 2.63
N LEU A 119 -10.66 -7.60 3.60
CA LEU A 119 -11.72 -6.61 3.61
C LEU A 119 -11.62 -5.70 2.38
N LEU A 120 -10.43 -5.19 2.07
CA LEU A 120 -10.19 -4.34 0.89
C LEU A 120 -10.51 -5.08 -0.41
N MET A 121 -10.11 -6.35 -0.53
CA MET A 121 -10.45 -7.20 -1.67
C MET A 121 -11.96 -7.35 -1.83
N ARG A 122 -12.68 -7.65 -0.75
CA ARG A 122 -14.14 -7.81 -0.78
C ARG A 122 -14.88 -6.51 -1.06
N CYS A 123 -14.41 -5.38 -0.51
CA CYS A 123 -14.93 -4.07 -0.85
C CYS A 123 -14.76 -3.75 -2.34
N LYS A 124 -13.63 -4.11 -2.96
CA LYS A 124 -13.46 -3.95 -4.42
C LYS A 124 -14.50 -4.75 -5.20
N PHE A 125 -14.69 -6.03 -4.86
CA PHE A 125 -15.71 -6.87 -5.52
C PHE A 125 -17.12 -6.31 -5.34
N LEU A 126 -17.48 -5.89 -4.12
CA LEU A 126 -18.78 -5.29 -3.83
C LEU A 126 -19.02 -4.01 -4.67
N LEU A 127 -18.01 -3.15 -4.77
CA LEU A 127 -18.07 -1.94 -5.59
C LEU A 127 -18.20 -2.24 -7.09
N ASP A 128 -17.60 -3.33 -7.55
CA ASP A 128 -17.73 -3.80 -8.93
C ASP A 128 -19.13 -4.38 -9.22
N GLU A 129 -19.72 -5.11 -8.27
CA GLU A 129 -21.10 -5.59 -8.38
C GLU A 129 -22.11 -4.44 -8.45
N ILE A 130 -21.93 -3.39 -7.63
CA ILE A 130 -22.77 -2.18 -7.65
C ILE A 130 -22.75 -1.52 -9.03
N GLU A 131 -21.58 -1.42 -9.68
CA GLU A 131 -21.47 -0.83 -11.02
C GLU A 131 -22.15 -1.70 -12.10
N MET A 132 -22.06 -3.02 -12.00
CA MET A 132 -22.77 -3.92 -12.92
C MET A 132 -24.29 -3.76 -12.82
N GLN A 133 -24.83 -3.56 -11.62
CA GLN A 133 -26.26 -3.33 -11.40
C GLN A 133 -26.74 -1.95 -11.92
N HIS A 134 -25.90 -0.91 -11.80
CA HIS A 134 -26.25 0.42 -12.32
C HIS A 134 -26.10 0.53 -13.85
N SER A 135 -25.09 -0.13 -14.44
CA SER A 135 -24.86 -0.09 -15.89
C SER A 135 -25.94 -0.82 -16.71
N SER A 136 -26.63 -1.82 -16.14
CA SER A 136 -27.82 -2.41 -16.79
C SER A 136 -29.00 -1.44 -16.92
N ASN A 137 -29.00 -0.35 -16.14
CA ASN A 137 -30.08 0.64 -16.10
C ASN A 137 -29.74 1.98 -16.79
N SER A 138 -28.48 2.28 -17.14
CA SER A 138 -28.10 3.56 -17.75
C SER A 138 -27.32 3.42 -19.07
N LYS A 139 -27.89 3.91 -20.18
CA LYS A 139 -27.22 4.04 -21.49
C LYS A 139 -26.49 5.39 -21.62
N VAL A 140 -25.37 5.62 -20.95
CA VAL A 140 -24.48 6.77 -21.28
C VAL A 140 -23.02 6.39 -21.04
N GLY A 141 -22.19 6.45 -22.10
CA GLY A 141 -20.79 6.00 -22.11
C GLY A 141 -19.75 7.03 -21.67
N HIS A 142 -20.11 8.06 -20.89
CA HIS A 142 -19.19 9.15 -20.52
C HIS A 142 -18.74 9.11 -19.03
N ASP A 143 -19.27 8.20 -18.20
CA ASP A 143 -19.13 8.25 -16.73
C ASP A 143 -18.13 7.22 -16.15
N HIS A 144 -17.68 6.26 -16.96
CA HIS A 144 -16.98 5.05 -16.47
C HIS A 144 -15.57 5.26 -15.89
N ARG A 145 -14.90 6.40 -16.20
CA ARG A 145 -13.56 6.68 -15.67
C ARG A 145 -13.63 7.37 -14.31
N GLU A 146 -14.64 8.21 -14.12
CA GLU A 146 -14.89 8.91 -12.86
C GLU A 146 -15.37 7.91 -11.81
N THR A 147 -16.28 7.01 -12.16
CA THR A 147 -16.73 5.90 -11.28
C THR A 147 -15.57 5.02 -10.82
N ARG A 148 -14.64 4.63 -11.71
CA ARG A 148 -13.47 3.81 -11.34
C ARG A 148 -12.52 4.53 -10.37
N LEU A 149 -12.27 5.82 -10.59
CA LEU A 149 -11.43 6.60 -9.69
C LEU A 149 -12.09 6.79 -8.33
N GLU A 150 -13.40 7.04 -8.29
CA GLU A 150 -14.16 7.12 -7.05
C GLU A 150 -14.11 5.82 -6.25
N LYS A 151 -14.26 4.67 -6.91
CA LYS A 151 -14.13 3.36 -6.25
C LYS A 151 -12.75 3.18 -5.63
N ALA A 152 -11.71 3.48 -6.40
CA ALA A 152 -10.34 3.43 -5.91
C ALA A 152 -10.15 4.36 -4.70
N ASN A 153 -10.71 5.57 -4.74
CA ASN A 153 -10.65 6.51 -3.63
C ASN A 153 -11.29 5.94 -2.36
N VAL A 154 -12.46 5.29 -2.46
CA VAL A 154 -13.12 4.69 -1.28
C VAL A 154 -12.27 3.57 -0.67
N VAL A 155 -11.68 2.71 -1.51
CA VAL A 155 -10.79 1.63 -1.03
C VAL A 155 -9.53 2.21 -0.37
N ILE A 156 -8.95 3.27 -0.95
CA ILE A 156 -7.81 3.99 -0.39
C ILE A 156 -8.16 4.66 0.94
N ASP A 157 -9.36 5.23 1.08
CA ASP A 157 -9.80 5.90 2.30
C ASP A 157 -9.97 4.87 3.46
N ILE A 158 -10.52 3.67 3.18
CA ILE A 158 -10.59 2.57 4.16
C ILE A 158 -9.19 2.09 4.54
N MET A 159 -8.36 1.78 3.54
CA MET A 159 -6.99 1.32 3.74
C MET A 159 -6.21 2.33 4.58
N SER A 160 -6.28 3.61 4.22
CA SER A 160 -5.54 4.67 4.91
C SER A 160 -6.00 4.80 6.36
N SER A 161 -7.32 4.78 6.61
CA SER A 161 -7.87 4.87 7.96
C SER A 161 -7.42 3.69 8.84
N ALA A 162 -7.39 2.48 8.29
CA ALA A 162 -6.97 1.28 9.02
C ALA A 162 -5.45 1.20 9.22
N LEU A 163 -4.65 1.44 8.18
CA LEU A 163 -3.18 1.40 8.29
C LEU A 163 -2.63 2.53 9.16
N PHE A 164 -3.34 3.66 9.26
CA PHE A 164 -2.95 4.73 10.17
C PHE A 164 -2.99 4.28 11.64
N LEU A 165 -3.86 3.32 11.99
CA LEU A 165 -3.89 2.74 13.33
C LEU A 165 -2.58 1.99 13.66
N VAL A 166 -1.96 1.35 12.66
CA VAL A 166 -0.67 0.67 12.80
C VAL A 166 0.45 1.67 13.10
N VAL A 167 0.40 2.84 12.45
CA VAL A 167 1.31 3.95 12.73
C VAL A 167 1.07 4.51 14.14
N GLN A 168 -0.18 4.69 14.55
CA GLN A 168 -0.55 5.22 15.86
C GLN A 168 -0.08 4.34 17.02
N ILE A 169 -0.19 3.01 16.90
CA ILE A 169 0.32 2.09 17.92
C ILE A 169 1.85 1.94 17.88
N ASN A 170 2.51 2.59 16.91
CA ASN A 170 3.93 2.51 16.65
C ASN A 170 4.42 1.05 16.58
N GLU A 171 3.81 0.27 15.68
CA GLU A 171 4.21 -1.12 15.44
C GLU A 171 5.72 -1.21 15.17
N THR A 172 6.38 -2.20 15.78
CA THR A 172 7.83 -2.38 15.64
C THR A 172 8.19 -3.67 14.92
N ASP A 173 7.23 -4.59 14.76
CA ASP A 173 7.46 -5.85 14.07
C ASP A 173 7.68 -5.62 12.56
N ARG A 174 8.86 -6.01 12.08
CA ARG A 174 9.26 -5.80 10.68
C ARG A 174 8.35 -6.53 9.71
N ILE A 175 7.84 -7.72 10.03
CA ILE A 175 6.96 -8.49 9.13
C ILE A 175 5.63 -7.76 9.00
N ASN A 176 5.09 -7.24 10.10
CA ASN A 176 3.87 -6.43 10.08
C ASN A 176 4.06 -5.14 9.27
N ILE A 177 5.18 -4.43 9.42
CA ILE A 177 5.49 -3.22 8.65
C ILE A 177 5.61 -3.55 7.15
N LEU A 178 6.31 -4.63 6.80
CA LEU A 178 6.43 -5.07 5.40
C LEU A 178 5.06 -5.43 4.82
N LYS A 179 4.20 -6.11 5.59
CA LYS A 179 2.85 -6.44 5.14
C LYS A 179 1.96 -5.20 4.98
N MET A 180 2.10 -4.21 5.86
CA MET A 180 1.47 -2.90 5.69
C MET A 180 1.90 -2.23 4.38
N CYS A 181 3.20 -2.24 4.05
CA CYS A 181 3.70 -1.70 2.77
C CYS A 181 3.15 -2.49 1.57
N ASP A 182 3.09 -3.81 1.66
CA ASP A 182 2.52 -4.67 0.61
C ASP A 182 1.04 -4.36 0.34
N ILE A 183 0.24 -4.17 1.39
CA ILE A 183 -1.17 -3.75 1.27
C ILE A 183 -1.24 -2.38 0.60
N LEU A 184 -0.45 -1.40 1.06
CA LEU A 184 -0.40 -0.05 0.53
C LEU A 184 -0.09 -0.05 -0.98
N PHE A 185 0.96 -0.75 -1.36
CA PHE A 185 1.41 -0.89 -2.74
C PHE A 185 0.38 -1.59 -3.62
N SER A 186 -0.27 -2.64 -3.11
CA SER A 186 -1.31 -3.37 -3.84
C SER A 186 -2.56 -2.53 -4.13
N GLN A 187 -2.80 -1.45 -3.37
CA GLN A 187 -3.89 -0.52 -3.67
C GLN A 187 -3.46 0.63 -4.59
N LEU A 188 -2.19 1.06 -4.55
CA LEU A 188 -1.71 2.22 -5.29
C LEU A 188 -1.17 1.91 -6.69
N PHE A 189 -0.53 0.75 -6.87
CA PHE A 189 0.14 0.41 -8.13
C PHE A 189 -0.81 -0.23 -9.14
N LEU A 190 -0.73 0.27 -10.37
CA LEU A 190 -1.30 -0.38 -11.55
C LEU A 190 -0.16 -1.05 -12.32
N LYS A 191 -0.26 -2.36 -12.56
CA LYS A 191 0.70 -3.06 -13.43
C LYS A 191 0.54 -2.53 -14.85
N ALA A 192 1.62 -2.00 -15.43
CA ALA A 192 1.59 -1.61 -16.83
C ALA A 192 1.51 -2.88 -17.69
N PRO A 193 0.63 -2.96 -18.71
CA PRO A 193 0.76 -4.00 -19.71
C PRO A 193 2.14 -3.85 -20.36
N PRO A 194 2.87 -4.94 -20.65
CA PRO A 194 4.17 -4.84 -21.31
C PRO A 194 3.94 -4.22 -22.69
N SER A 195 4.14 -2.91 -22.81
CA SER A 195 4.26 -2.24 -24.10
C SER A 195 5.50 -2.82 -24.75
N THR A 196 5.30 -3.56 -25.84
CA THR A 196 6.37 -3.95 -26.76
C THR A 196 7.24 -2.72 -27.00
N ILE A 197 8.47 -2.78 -26.49
CA ILE A 197 9.54 -1.82 -26.73
C ILE A 197 9.76 -1.81 -28.25
N SER A 198 9.11 -0.91 -28.97
CA SER A 198 9.55 -0.53 -30.30
C SER A 198 10.64 0.52 -30.11
N LEU A 199 11.85 0.03 -29.90
CA LEU A 199 13.06 0.81 -30.03
C LEU A 199 13.09 1.32 -31.47
N GLY A 200 12.97 2.64 -31.63
CA GLY A 200 12.95 3.30 -32.92
C GLY A 200 14.23 3.01 -33.70
N HIS A 201 14.07 2.40 -34.87
CA HIS A 201 14.92 2.68 -36.03
C HIS A 201 14.03 2.71 -37.27
N THR A 202 13.93 3.91 -37.83
CA THR A 202 13.38 4.21 -39.14
C THR A 202 14.11 3.41 -40.21
N ILE A 203 13.37 2.66 -41.03
CA ILE A 203 13.39 2.61 -42.52
C ILE A 203 12.27 1.63 -42.94
N GLN A 204 11.22 2.15 -43.57
CA GLN A 204 10.28 1.42 -44.42
C GLN A 204 10.78 1.46 -45.88
N PRO A 205 10.15 0.82 -46.89
CA PRO A 205 9.27 -0.37 -46.92
C PRO A 205 9.67 -1.38 -48.04
N SER A 206 9.17 -2.62 -48.02
CA SER A 206 8.58 -3.23 -49.25
C SER A 206 7.99 -4.64 -49.05
N LYS A 207 6.70 -4.72 -49.41
CA LYS A 207 6.07 -5.71 -50.30
C LYS A 207 5.75 -7.15 -49.84
N VAL A 208 4.42 -7.38 -49.82
CA VAL A 208 3.65 -8.47 -50.46
C VAL A 208 3.21 -9.65 -49.59
N SER A 209 1.97 -9.52 -49.09
CA SER A 209 0.79 -10.41 -49.24
C SER A 209 1.01 -11.88 -49.64
N ASN A 210 0.51 -12.82 -48.82
CA ASN A 210 -0.65 -13.68 -49.18
C ASN A 210 -0.94 -14.79 -48.16
N GLY A 211 -2.24 -14.94 -47.84
CA GLY A 211 -2.93 -16.20 -47.50
C GLY A 211 -2.62 -16.83 -46.13
N THR A 212 -3.55 -17.41 -45.37
CA THR A 212 -4.88 -17.92 -45.70
C THR A 212 -5.67 -18.05 -44.40
N TYR A 213 -6.97 -17.79 -44.48
CA TYR A 213 -7.95 -17.97 -43.42
C TYR A 213 -8.04 -19.44 -43.01
N GLU A 214 -7.95 -19.74 -41.71
CA GLU A 214 -8.66 -20.87 -41.12
C GLU A 214 -9.40 -20.46 -39.85
N ASN A 215 -10.72 -20.48 -39.97
CA ASN A 215 -11.67 -20.39 -38.88
C ASN A 215 -11.52 -21.60 -37.95
N ARG A 216 -11.29 -21.37 -36.66
CA ARG A 216 -11.65 -22.35 -35.64
C ARG A 216 -12.39 -21.66 -34.49
N LYS A 217 -13.73 -21.75 -34.55
CA LYS A 217 -14.63 -21.57 -33.42
C LYS A 217 -14.12 -22.40 -32.23
N ILE A 218 -13.85 -21.75 -31.11
CA ILE A 218 -13.76 -22.41 -29.80
C ILE A 218 -14.74 -21.71 -28.88
N ASN A 219 -15.59 -22.54 -28.28
CA ASN A 219 -16.78 -22.19 -27.55
C ASN A 219 -16.48 -21.43 -26.26
N ALA A 220 -17.41 -20.53 -25.92
CA ALA A 220 -17.51 -19.86 -24.64
C ALA A 220 -17.80 -20.87 -23.52
N THR A 221 -16.84 -21.06 -22.62
CA THR A 221 -17.01 -21.44 -21.21
C THR A 221 -15.64 -21.32 -20.55
N GLY A 222 -15.26 -20.11 -20.15
CA GLY A 222 -14.10 -19.87 -19.30
C GLY A 222 -14.56 -19.81 -17.85
N HIS A 223 -14.60 -20.96 -17.17
CA HIS A 223 -14.56 -21.00 -15.71
C HIS A 223 -13.24 -20.36 -15.29
N VAL A 224 -13.30 -19.18 -14.68
CA VAL A 224 -12.18 -18.57 -13.98
C VAL A 224 -11.97 -19.39 -12.71
N SER A 225 -11.08 -20.38 -12.75
CA SER A 225 -10.59 -21.01 -11.53
C SER A 225 -9.66 -20.02 -10.83
N LEU A 226 -10.21 -19.31 -9.84
CA LEU A 226 -9.42 -18.63 -8.82
C LEU A 226 -8.68 -19.71 -8.02
N GLN A 227 -7.43 -19.98 -8.41
CA GLN A 227 -6.54 -20.80 -7.61
C GLN A 227 -5.91 -19.86 -6.56
N GLU A 228 -6.50 -19.87 -5.37
CA GLU A 228 -5.93 -19.29 -4.15
C GLU A 228 -4.64 -20.05 -3.81
N ASN A 229 -3.50 -19.57 -4.30
CA ASN A 229 -2.21 -20.02 -3.76
C ASN A 229 -1.93 -19.25 -2.46
N ASN A 230 -1.87 -20.02 -1.38
CA ASN A 230 -1.63 -19.55 -0.03
C ASN A 230 -0.21 -18.99 0.12
N LEU A 231 -0.09 -17.68 0.39
CA LEU A 231 1.15 -17.00 0.80
C LEU A 231 1.82 -17.54 2.09
N TRP A 232 1.20 -18.54 2.73
CA TRP A 232 1.73 -19.19 3.93
C TRP A 232 2.61 -20.41 3.62
N ASP A 233 2.39 -21.10 2.51
CA ASP A 233 3.14 -22.33 2.18
C ASP A 233 4.54 -22.00 1.63
N GLU A 234 4.69 -20.86 0.95
CA GLU A 234 5.94 -20.48 0.30
C GLU A 234 7.02 -19.95 1.26
N TYR A 235 6.67 -19.62 2.51
CA TYR A 235 7.60 -19.02 3.47
C TYR A 235 8.37 -20.04 4.33
N MET A 236 8.10 -21.34 4.19
CA MET A 236 8.72 -22.39 5.02
C MET A 236 9.16 -23.65 4.26
N GLU A 237 8.98 -23.75 2.94
CA GLU A 237 9.50 -24.87 2.15
C GLU A 237 10.91 -24.55 1.59
N GLU A 238 11.91 -24.70 2.44
CA GLU A 238 13.30 -24.92 2.00
C GLU A 238 13.45 -26.42 1.70
N THR A 239 13.41 -26.82 0.42
CA THR A 239 14.25 -27.90 -0.15
C THR A 239 13.97 -28.13 -1.65
N ASP A 240 15.08 -28.09 -2.41
CA ASP A 240 15.35 -28.77 -3.68
C ASP A 240 14.21 -29.03 -4.66
N SER A 241 14.21 -28.29 -5.78
CA SER A 241 13.78 -28.84 -7.07
C SER A 241 14.47 -28.13 -8.25
N LYS A 242 15.43 -28.83 -8.86
CA LYS A 242 16.00 -28.52 -10.18
C LYS A 242 14.90 -28.58 -11.24
N ALA A 243 14.81 -27.55 -12.10
CA ALA A 243 14.15 -27.68 -13.41
C ALA A 243 14.98 -27.02 -14.52
N VAL A 244 15.09 -27.75 -15.61
CA VAL A 244 16.01 -27.66 -16.74
C VAL A 244 15.42 -26.79 -17.87
N TYR A 245 16.30 -25.98 -18.47
CA TYR A 245 16.28 -25.33 -19.81
C TYR A 245 14.96 -25.11 -20.60
N GLY A 246 14.73 -23.83 -20.97
CA GLY A 246 14.58 -23.45 -22.38
C GLY A 246 13.27 -22.76 -22.82
N PHE A 247 13.27 -21.42 -22.90
CA PHE A 247 12.88 -20.57 -24.07
C PHE A 247 12.83 -19.08 -23.61
N LYS A 248 13.57 -18.20 -24.30
CA LYS A 248 13.71 -16.78 -23.95
C LYS A 248 12.51 -15.96 -24.42
N SER A 249 11.50 -15.83 -23.59
CA SER A 249 10.60 -14.67 -23.54
C SER A 249 11.20 -13.66 -22.53
N PRO A 250 10.97 -12.33 -22.62
CA PRO A 250 11.34 -11.44 -21.53
C PRO A 250 10.44 -11.76 -20.33
N LEU A 251 10.87 -12.75 -19.53
CA LEU A 251 10.25 -13.12 -18.28
C LEU A 251 10.35 -11.90 -17.37
N ILE A 252 9.23 -11.20 -17.20
CA ILE A 252 8.93 -10.55 -15.92
C ILE A 252 9.15 -11.65 -14.88
N PRO A 253 10.13 -11.53 -13.95
CA PRO A 253 10.30 -12.54 -12.93
C PRO A 253 8.99 -12.60 -12.15
N GLN A 254 8.28 -13.73 -12.20
CA GLN A 254 6.95 -13.96 -11.59
C GLN A 254 6.90 -13.65 -10.09
N THR A 255 8.06 -13.43 -9.46
CA THR A 255 8.28 -13.16 -8.04
C THR A 255 8.62 -11.69 -7.72
N SER A 256 8.57 -10.77 -8.69
CA SER A 256 8.97 -9.37 -8.46
C SER A 256 7.91 -8.61 -7.65
N SER A 257 8.31 -8.04 -6.51
CA SER A 257 7.44 -7.16 -5.70
C SER A 257 6.97 -5.93 -6.48
N MET A 258 5.83 -5.35 -6.09
CA MET A 258 5.32 -4.12 -6.72
C MET A 258 6.29 -2.94 -6.60
N ALA A 259 7.06 -2.85 -5.52
CA ALA A 259 8.12 -1.87 -5.35
C ALA A 259 9.21 -2.03 -6.41
N ALA A 260 9.69 -3.25 -6.63
CA ALA A 260 10.67 -3.54 -7.67
C ALA A 260 10.12 -3.23 -9.07
N LEU A 261 8.86 -3.59 -9.34
CA LEU A 261 8.20 -3.26 -10.62
C LEU A 261 8.09 -1.75 -10.85
N PHE A 262 7.77 -0.98 -9.80
CA PHE A 262 7.70 0.48 -9.88
C PHE A 262 9.07 1.11 -10.18
N LEU A 263 10.11 0.69 -9.46
CA LEU A 263 11.48 1.17 -9.69
C LEU A 263 12.04 0.74 -11.06
N GLN A 264 11.49 -0.32 -11.67
CA GLN A 264 11.79 -0.76 -13.03
C GLN A 264 10.89 -0.09 -14.09
N GLU A 265 10.04 0.86 -13.71
CA GLU A 265 9.09 1.55 -14.59
C GLU A 265 8.04 0.62 -15.23
N LEU A 266 7.81 -0.56 -14.62
CA LEU A 266 6.81 -1.56 -15.03
C LEU A 266 5.49 -1.45 -14.25
N ALA A 267 5.44 -0.56 -13.25
CA ALA A 267 4.23 -0.20 -12.54
C ALA A 267 4.04 1.33 -12.53
N ILE A 268 2.79 1.76 -12.56
CA ILE A 268 2.41 3.18 -12.58
C ILE A 268 1.60 3.49 -11.34
N VAL A 269 1.82 4.68 -10.77
CA VAL A 269 1.03 5.20 -9.66
C VAL A 269 0.29 6.45 -10.09
N PRO A 270 -1.05 6.45 -10.10
CA PRO A 270 -1.81 7.68 -10.30
C PRO A 270 -1.59 8.64 -9.13
N MET A 271 -1.08 9.84 -9.40
CA MET A 271 -0.84 10.86 -8.37
C MET A 271 -2.12 11.27 -7.63
N GLN A 272 -3.28 11.13 -8.25
CA GLN A 272 -4.58 11.34 -7.61
C GLN A 272 -4.78 10.41 -6.40
N LEU A 273 -4.29 9.16 -6.46
CA LEU A 273 -4.37 8.22 -5.34
C LEU A 273 -3.32 8.56 -4.28
N VAL A 274 -2.09 8.89 -4.69
CA VAL A 274 -1.01 9.31 -3.77
C VAL A 274 -1.41 10.53 -2.94
N ALA A 275 -2.08 11.49 -3.56
CA ALA A 275 -2.54 12.71 -2.88
C ALA A 275 -3.49 12.40 -1.71
N ARG A 276 -4.32 11.35 -1.83
CA ARG A 276 -5.28 10.96 -0.78
C ARG A 276 -4.66 10.21 0.39
N VAL A 277 -3.54 9.53 0.18
CA VAL A 277 -2.87 8.78 1.25
C VAL A 277 -2.20 9.76 2.23
N PRO A 278 -2.45 9.66 3.54
CA PRO A 278 -1.75 10.46 4.56
C PRO A 278 -0.23 10.30 4.49
N ALA A 279 0.52 11.40 4.70
CA ALA A 279 1.98 11.39 4.65
C ALA A 279 2.63 10.38 5.64
N PRO A 280 2.07 10.15 6.86
CA PRO A 280 2.58 9.17 7.80
C PRO A 280 2.64 7.74 7.24
N LEU A 281 1.76 7.37 6.31
CA LEU A 281 1.80 6.05 5.68
C LEU A 281 2.98 5.87 4.72
N PHE A 282 3.67 6.95 4.35
CA PHE A 282 4.89 6.90 3.55
C PHE A 282 6.15 7.07 4.40
N TYR A 283 6.23 8.13 5.21
CA TYR A 283 7.48 8.42 5.94
C TYR A 283 7.70 7.52 7.15
N TRP A 284 6.64 7.12 7.87
CA TRP A 284 6.81 6.28 9.06
C TRP A 284 7.42 4.91 8.73
N PRO A 285 6.87 4.12 7.77
CA PRO A 285 7.49 2.83 7.43
C PRO A 285 8.84 3.00 6.73
N LEU A 286 9.06 4.13 6.03
CA LEU A 286 10.38 4.49 5.52
C LEU A 286 11.38 4.49 6.69
N ILE A 287 11.17 5.28 7.74
CA ILE A 287 12.09 5.36 8.88
C ILE A 287 12.24 4.02 9.61
N GLN A 288 11.15 3.30 9.89
CA GLN A 288 11.21 2.03 10.63
C GLN A 288 12.04 0.96 9.93
N LEU A 289 12.11 1.00 8.60
CA LEU A 289 12.84 0.03 7.80
C LEU A 289 14.33 0.39 7.60
N ALA A 290 14.84 1.44 8.24
CA ALA A 290 16.22 1.92 8.01
C ALA A 290 17.31 0.93 8.42
N GLY A 291 17.24 0.39 9.64
CA GLY A 291 18.24 -0.58 10.12
C GLY A 291 18.26 -1.91 9.36
N ALA A 292 17.30 -2.09 8.45
CA ALA A 292 17.07 -3.30 7.68
C ALA A 292 17.57 -3.21 6.22
N ALA A 293 17.90 -2.01 5.75
CA ALA A 293 18.42 -1.77 4.40
C ALA A 293 19.93 -1.58 4.46
N THR A 294 20.67 -2.66 4.24
CA THR A 294 22.14 -2.64 4.19
C THR A 294 22.61 -2.58 2.74
N ASP A 295 22.85 -1.37 2.22
CA ASP A 295 23.67 -1.17 1.02
C ASP A 295 24.77 -0.17 1.37
N ASN A 296 26.02 -0.63 1.50
CA ASN A 296 27.14 0.26 1.85
C ASN A 296 27.28 1.42 0.83
N ILE A 297 26.97 2.64 1.27
CA ILE A 297 27.07 3.92 0.54
C ILE A 297 28.41 4.06 -0.21
N ALA A 298 29.50 3.55 0.38
CA ALA A 298 30.86 3.65 -0.17
C ALA A 298 31.05 2.93 -1.53
N LEU A 299 30.22 1.95 -1.87
CA LEU A 299 30.32 1.22 -3.14
C LEU A 299 29.41 1.82 -4.23
N GLY A 300 28.20 2.29 -3.88
CA GLY A 300 27.24 2.85 -4.84
C GLY A 300 27.66 4.20 -5.43
N VAL A 301 28.29 5.06 -4.63
CA VAL A 301 28.80 6.38 -5.03
C VAL A 301 30.04 6.28 -5.92
N ALA A 302 30.81 5.19 -5.82
CA ALA A 302 32.06 5.02 -6.56
C ALA A 302 31.90 4.61 -8.04
N VAL A 303 30.77 3.99 -8.42
CA VAL A 303 30.62 3.35 -9.76
C VAL A 303 29.54 3.95 -10.67
N GLY A 304 28.81 4.99 -10.26
CA GLY A 304 27.71 5.51 -11.10
C GLY A 304 26.71 4.42 -11.48
N SER A 305 26.53 3.45 -10.58
CA SER A 305 25.77 2.24 -10.89
C SER A 305 24.29 2.59 -10.94
N LYS A 306 23.64 2.23 -12.06
CA LYS A 306 22.20 1.99 -12.06
C LYS A 306 21.95 0.92 -11.01
N GLY A 307 21.47 1.33 -9.84
CA GLY A 307 21.35 0.52 -8.63
C GLY A 307 20.85 -0.89 -8.93
N ARG A 308 21.80 -1.83 -9.02
CA ARG A 308 21.54 -3.27 -9.02
C ARG A 308 22.23 -3.82 -7.79
N GLY A 309 21.62 -3.54 -6.65
CA GLY A 309 21.94 -4.14 -5.37
C GLY A 309 20.64 -4.63 -4.75
N ASN A 310 20.59 -5.94 -4.53
CA ASN A 310 19.53 -6.74 -3.88
C ASN A 310 18.45 -7.39 -4.76
N LEU A 311 17.96 -8.52 -4.24
CA LEU A 311 16.85 -9.30 -4.76
C LEU A 311 15.63 -8.39 -5.00
N PRO A 312 14.86 -8.59 -6.08
CA PRO A 312 13.61 -7.86 -6.31
C PRO A 312 12.69 -7.95 -5.08
N GLY A 313 12.33 -6.81 -4.49
CA GLY A 313 11.51 -6.79 -3.26
C GLY A 313 12.28 -6.78 -1.94
N ALA A 314 13.57 -6.50 -1.98
CA ALA A 314 14.34 -6.19 -0.77
C ALA A 314 13.81 -4.92 -0.07
N THR A 315 14.10 -4.79 1.23
CA THR A 315 13.69 -3.64 2.04
C THR A 315 14.18 -2.30 1.48
N SER A 316 15.33 -2.29 0.83
CA SER A 316 15.89 -1.15 0.09
C SER A 316 14.95 -0.69 -1.05
N ASP A 317 14.33 -1.62 -1.81
CA ASP A 317 13.36 -1.27 -2.89
C ASP A 317 12.09 -0.63 -2.31
N ILE A 318 11.62 -1.19 -1.19
CA ILE A 318 10.43 -0.70 -0.49
C ILE A 318 10.66 0.73 0.02
N ARG A 319 11.81 0.98 0.67
CA ARG A 319 12.18 2.32 1.17
C ARG A 319 12.32 3.34 0.05
N ALA A 320 13.05 2.99 -1.00
CA ALA A 320 13.22 3.85 -2.17
C ALA A 320 11.86 4.20 -2.80
N THR A 321 10.96 3.22 -2.89
CA THR A 321 9.58 3.40 -3.37
C THR A 321 8.76 4.31 -2.46
N LEU A 322 8.78 4.08 -1.14
CA LEU A 322 8.09 4.92 -0.15
C LEU A 322 8.56 6.38 -0.23
N LEU A 323 9.87 6.61 -0.37
CA LEU A 323 10.43 7.95 -0.51
C LEU A 323 9.97 8.63 -1.79
N LEU A 324 9.94 7.92 -2.93
CA LEU A 324 9.44 8.49 -4.19
C LEU A 324 7.96 8.85 -4.11
N LEU A 325 7.13 8.02 -3.46
CA LEU A 325 5.72 8.32 -3.19
C LEU A 325 5.57 9.54 -2.29
N LEU A 326 6.38 9.63 -1.23
CA LEU A 326 6.39 10.77 -0.32
C LEU A 326 6.81 12.07 -1.03
N ILE A 327 7.85 12.03 -1.86
CA ILE A 327 8.29 13.15 -2.71
C ILE A 327 7.15 13.58 -3.63
N GLY A 328 6.47 12.62 -4.28
CA GLY A 328 5.29 12.89 -5.11
C GLY A 328 4.20 13.63 -4.33
N LYS A 329 3.87 13.16 -3.13
CA LYS A 329 2.89 13.80 -2.24
C LYS A 329 3.33 15.22 -1.85
N CYS A 330 4.56 15.40 -1.37
CA CYS A 330 5.09 16.70 -0.93
C CYS A 330 5.22 17.71 -2.07
N THR A 331 5.41 17.23 -3.31
CA THR A 331 5.43 18.09 -4.50
C THR A 331 4.03 18.58 -4.86
N ALA A 332 3.01 17.73 -4.71
CA ALA A 332 1.63 18.08 -5.02
C ALA A 332 0.93 18.85 -3.88
N ASP A 333 1.36 18.66 -2.64
CA ASP A 333 0.74 19.19 -1.44
C ASP A 333 1.79 19.78 -0.49
N THR A 334 1.81 21.11 -0.40
CA THR A 334 2.73 21.84 0.48
C THR A 334 2.44 21.59 1.95
N SER A 335 1.19 21.28 2.33
CA SER A 335 0.87 20.96 3.72
C SER A 335 1.50 19.64 4.15
N ALA A 336 1.48 18.63 3.29
CA ALA A 336 2.18 17.37 3.50
C ALA A 336 3.70 17.55 3.63
N PHE A 337 4.29 18.46 2.86
CA PHE A 337 5.71 18.79 2.99
C PHE A 337 6.04 19.39 4.38
N GLN A 338 5.18 20.27 4.90
CA GLN A 338 5.37 20.83 6.24
C GLN A 338 5.11 19.78 7.34
N GLU A 339 4.09 18.93 7.17
CA GLU A 339 3.73 17.86 8.11
C GLU A 339 4.91 16.92 8.38
N VAL A 340 5.69 16.56 7.35
CA VAL A 340 6.85 15.67 7.52
C VAL A 340 8.08 16.33 8.14
N GLY A 341 8.07 17.64 8.38
CA GLY A 341 9.23 18.38 8.88
C GLY A 341 9.98 19.19 7.82
N GLY A 342 9.42 19.34 6.62
CA GLY A 342 9.95 20.23 5.59
C GLY A 342 11.34 19.84 5.09
N GLU A 343 12.19 20.84 4.88
CA GLU A 343 13.53 20.65 4.32
C GLU A 343 14.43 19.79 5.24
N ASP A 344 14.25 19.92 6.55
CA ASP A 344 15.09 19.27 7.56
C ASP A 344 14.94 17.74 7.53
N PHE A 345 13.71 17.24 7.37
CA PHE A 345 13.46 15.81 7.21
C PHE A 345 14.24 15.20 6.03
N PHE A 346 14.22 15.84 4.87
CA PHE A 346 14.94 15.36 3.70
C PHE A 346 16.46 15.53 3.84
N ARG A 347 16.92 16.56 4.58
CA ARG A 347 18.34 16.75 4.88
C ARG A 347 18.88 15.62 5.75
N GLU A 348 18.13 15.18 6.76
CA GLU A 348 18.51 14.02 7.59
C GLU A 348 18.66 12.74 6.77
N LEU A 349 17.82 12.54 5.75
CA LEU A 349 17.91 11.39 4.84
C LEU A 349 19.15 11.38 3.94
N LEU A 350 19.95 12.46 3.91
CA LEU A 350 21.23 12.45 3.18
C LEU A 350 22.26 11.53 3.84
N ASP A 351 22.18 11.37 5.16
CA ASP A 351 23.08 10.48 5.93
C ASP A 351 22.54 9.04 6.02
N ASP A 352 21.49 8.72 5.25
CA ASP A 352 20.83 7.41 5.28
C ASP A 352 21.74 6.30 4.73
N THR A 353 21.70 5.13 5.38
CA THR A 353 22.50 3.96 4.99
C THR A 353 22.15 3.44 3.61
N ASP A 354 20.92 3.64 3.14
CA ASP A 354 20.49 3.29 1.79
C ASP A 354 20.84 4.43 0.82
N SER A 355 21.83 4.17 -0.04
CA SER A 355 22.29 5.13 -1.04
C SER A 355 21.17 5.67 -1.96
N ARG A 356 20.09 4.90 -2.20
CA ARG A 356 18.97 5.36 -3.02
C ARG A 356 18.10 6.37 -2.28
N VAL A 357 17.93 6.18 -0.98
CA VAL A 357 17.22 7.12 -0.11
C VAL A 357 17.95 8.47 -0.09
N ALA A 358 19.26 8.45 0.17
CA ALA A 358 20.09 9.66 0.12
C ALA A 358 20.06 10.33 -1.26
N TYR A 359 20.18 9.54 -2.34
CA TYR A 359 20.13 10.06 -3.70
C TYR A 359 18.78 10.73 -4.03
N TYR A 360 17.65 10.06 -3.83
CA TYR A 360 16.35 10.64 -4.16
C TYR A 360 16.02 11.84 -3.27
N SER A 361 16.42 11.82 -2.01
CA SER A 361 16.28 12.96 -1.11
C SER A 361 17.07 14.18 -1.63
N SER A 362 18.34 13.97 -2.00
CA SER A 362 19.19 15.03 -2.55
C SER A 362 18.64 15.62 -3.84
N ALA A 363 18.15 14.78 -4.76
CA ALA A 363 17.57 15.20 -6.03
C ALA A 363 16.30 16.04 -5.81
N PHE A 364 15.48 15.66 -4.83
CA PHE A 364 14.28 16.42 -4.46
C PHE A 364 14.63 17.80 -3.89
N LEU A 365 15.55 17.86 -2.91
CA LEU A 365 16.01 19.12 -2.32
C LEU A 365 16.64 20.06 -3.37
N LEU A 366 17.47 19.50 -4.24
CA LEU A 366 18.11 20.24 -5.31
C LEU A 366 17.08 20.82 -6.28
N LYS A 367 16.12 20.00 -6.74
CA LYS A 367 15.03 20.44 -7.61
C LYS A 367 14.22 21.56 -6.97
N ARG A 368 13.89 21.44 -5.68
CA ARG A 368 13.19 22.51 -4.94
C ARG A 368 14.02 23.78 -4.87
N MET A 369 15.31 23.70 -4.56
CA MET A 369 16.16 24.89 -4.50
C MET A 369 16.27 25.57 -5.86
N MET A 370 16.35 24.81 -6.95
CA MET A 370 16.32 25.33 -8.32
C MET A 370 15.00 26.06 -8.64
N THR A 371 13.85 25.54 -8.19
CA THR A 371 12.54 26.11 -8.53
C THR A 371 12.11 27.24 -7.59
N GLU A 372 12.40 27.13 -6.30
CA GLU A 372 11.90 28.04 -5.26
C GLU A 372 12.90 29.13 -4.89
N LYS A 373 14.20 28.84 -4.99
CA LYS A 373 15.29 29.77 -4.63
C LYS A 373 16.37 29.79 -5.73
N PRO A 374 16.02 30.09 -7.00
CA PRO A 374 16.93 29.95 -8.15
C PRO A 374 18.19 30.80 -8.01
N GLU A 375 18.10 32.01 -7.47
CA GLU A 375 19.23 32.91 -7.26
C GLU A 375 20.22 32.34 -6.23
N LYS A 376 19.70 31.83 -5.10
CA LYS A 376 20.50 31.15 -4.08
C LYS A 376 21.17 29.92 -4.68
N TYR A 377 20.43 29.13 -5.47
CA TYR A 377 20.98 27.96 -6.16
C TYR A 377 22.10 28.34 -7.11
N GLN A 378 21.91 29.34 -7.96
CA GLN A 378 22.92 29.79 -8.92
C GLN A 378 24.20 30.28 -8.22
N TYR A 379 24.06 31.06 -7.14
CA TYR A 379 25.19 31.52 -6.34
C TYR A 379 25.97 30.35 -5.71
N MET A 380 25.25 29.39 -5.09
CA MET A 380 25.90 28.24 -4.48
C MET A 380 26.53 27.30 -5.51
N LEU A 381 25.91 27.15 -6.68
CA LEU A 381 26.46 26.39 -7.80
C LEU A 381 27.77 26.99 -8.30
N GLN A 382 27.86 28.32 -8.46
CA GLN A 382 29.11 28.97 -8.86
C GLN A 382 30.24 28.71 -7.87
N LYS A 383 29.95 28.80 -6.56
CA LYS A 383 30.94 28.44 -5.52
C LYS A 383 31.35 26.97 -5.59
N LEU A 384 30.39 26.08 -5.82
CA LEU A 384 30.66 24.65 -5.93
C LEU A 384 31.52 24.33 -7.16
N VAL A 385 31.29 24.99 -8.30
CA VAL A 385 32.13 24.86 -9.51
C VAL A 385 33.57 25.29 -9.23
N LEU A 386 33.76 26.43 -8.55
CA LEU A 386 35.09 26.88 -8.15
C LEU A 386 35.79 25.87 -7.24
N LYS A 387 35.07 25.31 -6.25
CA LYS A 387 35.60 24.25 -5.38
C LYS A 387 35.95 22.99 -6.17
N ALA A 388 35.09 22.56 -7.09
CA ALA A 388 35.31 21.39 -7.94
C ALA A 388 36.56 21.54 -8.83
N GLN A 389 36.76 22.73 -9.40
CA GLN A 389 37.96 23.07 -10.18
C GLN A 389 39.22 23.06 -9.31
N GLN A 390 39.17 23.67 -8.12
CA GLN A 390 40.30 23.70 -7.18
C GLN A 390 40.69 22.30 -6.68
N SER A 391 39.70 21.42 -6.47
CA SER A 391 39.93 20.04 -6.02
C SER A 391 40.13 19.03 -7.16
N ASN A 392 40.04 19.45 -8.43
CA ASN A 392 40.03 18.59 -9.60
C ASN A 392 39.03 17.41 -9.50
N ASN A 393 37.80 17.70 -9.04
CA ASN A 393 36.76 16.70 -8.79
C ASN A 393 35.43 17.07 -9.45
N GLU A 394 35.30 16.74 -10.73
CA GLU A 394 34.11 17.04 -11.55
C GLU A 394 32.85 16.29 -11.07
N LYS A 395 33.01 15.17 -10.36
CA LYS A 395 31.88 14.36 -9.84
C LYS A 395 30.98 15.13 -8.88
N LEU A 396 31.49 16.21 -8.27
CA LEU A 396 30.72 17.12 -7.41
C LEU A 396 29.54 17.78 -8.13
N LEU A 397 29.57 17.86 -9.47
CA LEU A 397 28.55 18.52 -10.28
C LEU A 397 27.60 17.55 -10.99
N GLU A 398 28.01 16.29 -11.19
CA GLU A 398 27.21 15.29 -11.93
C GLU A 398 26.20 14.56 -11.04
N ASN A 399 26.51 14.39 -9.75
CA ASN A 399 25.71 13.61 -8.84
C ASN A 399 24.91 14.55 -7.90
N PRO A 400 23.55 14.52 -7.93
CA PRO A 400 22.70 15.33 -7.06
C PRO A 400 23.05 15.22 -5.57
N TYR A 401 23.47 14.04 -5.11
CA TYR A 401 23.89 13.83 -3.73
C TYR A 401 25.15 14.62 -3.41
N LEU A 402 26.21 14.43 -4.21
CA LEU A 402 27.47 15.15 -4.01
C LEU A 402 27.27 16.67 -4.14
N GLN A 403 26.42 17.08 -5.08
CA GLN A 403 26.09 18.48 -5.29
C GLN A 403 25.38 19.08 -4.07
N MET A 404 24.36 18.40 -3.54
CA MET A 404 23.62 18.86 -2.37
C MET A 404 24.51 18.88 -1.13
N CYS A 405 25.29 17.83 -0.86
CA CYS A 405 26.26 17.82 0.24
C CYS A 405 27.28 18.96 0.14
N GLY A 406 27.79 19.21 -1.07
CA GLY A 406 28.71 20.32 -1.32
C GLY A 406 28.07 21.70 -1.06
N ILE A 407 26.83 21.90 -1.49
CA ILE A 407 26.05 23.12 -1.23
C ILE A 407 25.81 23.32 0.28
N LEU A 408 25.47 22.25 1.01
CA LEU A 408 25.23 22.32 2.45
C LEU A 408 26.51 22.67 3.22
N GLN A 409 27.64 22.06 2.87
CA GLN A 409 28.94 22.42 3.45
C GLN A 409 29.25 23.90 3.23
N LEU A 410 29.13 24.37 1.98
CA LEU A 410 29.36 25.78 1.63
C LEU A 410 28.38 26.75 2.33
N SER A 411 27.18 26.28 2.69
CA SER A 411 26.18 27.08 3.42
C SER A 411 26.54 27.24 4.89
N ASN A 412 27.19 26.24 5.48
CA ASN A 412 27.61 26.24 6.88
C ASN A 412 28.92 26.99 7.11
N ASP A 413 29.74 27.13 6.05
CA ASP A 413 30.99 27.91 6.05
C ASP A 413 30.77 29.43 5.86
N LEU A 414 29.52 29.85 5.64
CA LEU A 414 29.06 31.24 5.48
C LEU A 414 28.40 31.73 6.77
#